data_AF-A0A3T0JVB4-F1
#
_entry.id   AF-A0A3T0JVB4-F1
#
_cell.length_a   1.000
_cell.length_b   1.000
_cell.length_c   1.000
_cell.angle_alpha   90.00
_cell.angle_beta   90.00
_cell.angle_gamma   90.00
#
_symmetry.space_group_name_H-M   'P 1'
#
loop_
_entity.id
_entity.type
_entity.pdbx_description
1 polymer ?
#
loop_
_entity_poly.entity_id
_entity_poly.type
_entity_poly.pdbx_seq_one_letter_code
_entity_poly.pdbx_strand_id
1 'polypeptide(L)' 'MEDIFVVKRCNKIVIHGRRAGETLHEPAEAMDWHRICDTRTGGFIGDGYDREEDARKECHRLNAASSRVTAPESSG' A
#
# COMPACT_ATOMS: atom_id res chain seq x y z
N MET A 1 9.04 11.14 -16.51
CA MET A 1 9.37 9.98 -15.65
C MET A 1 8.07 9.46 -15.12
N GLU A 2 7.68 8.26 -15.50
CA GLU A 2 6.45 7.63 -14.99
C GLU A 2 6.65 7.24 -13.52
N ASP A 3 5.60 7.41 -12.71
CA ASP A 3 5.63 7.00 -11.30
C ASP A 3 5.73 5.47 -11.23
N ILE A 4 6.81 5.00 -10.59
CA ILE A 4 7.09 3.58 -10.36
C ILE A 4 6.15 3.02 -9.30
N PHE A 5 5.78 3.87 -8.33
CA PHE A 5 4.86 3.53 -7.26
C PHE A 5 3.58 4.34 -7.36
N VAL A 6 2.45 3.69 -7.14
CA VAL A 6 1.14 4.32 -7.16
C VAL A 6 0.32 3.92 -5.93
N VAL A 7 -0.41 4.87 -5.35
CA VAL A 7 -1.37 4.56 -4.28
C VAL A 7 -2.62 3.94 -4.89
N LYS A 8 -3.04 2.79 -4.36
CA LYS A 8 -4.31 2.15 -4.70
C LYS A 8 -5.17 2.00 -3.45
N ARG A 9 -6.43 2.40 -3.56
CA ARG A 9 -7.47 2.11 -2.57
C ARG A 9 -7.86 0.63 -2.66
N CYS A 10 -7.97 -0.01 -1.52
CA CYS A 10 -8.36 -1.40 -1.38
C CYS A 10 -9.15 -1.59 -0.07
N ASN A 11 -10.00 -2.62 -0.04
CA ASN A 11 -10.82 -2.91 1.12
C ASN A 11 -9.99 -3.61 2.20
N LYS A 12 -10.03 -3.10 3.43
CA LYS A 12 -9.56 -3.82 4.61
C LYS A 12 -10.62 -4.83 5.03
N ILE A 13 -10.29 -6.11 4.95
CA ILE A 13 -11.12 -7.17 5.52
C ILE A 13 -10.54 -7.50 6.89
N VAL A 14 -11.22 -7.07 7.96
CA VAL A 14 -10.84 -7.40 9.34
C VAL A 14 -11.50 -8.72 9.71
N ILE A 15 -10.69 -9.78 9.85
CA ILE A 15 -11.16 -11.08 10.31
C ILE A 15 -11.02 -11.16 11.83
N HIS A 16 -12.14 -11.08 12.53
CA HIS A 16 -12.19 -11.28 13.97
C HIS A 16 -12.19 -12.78 14.28
N GLY A 17 -11.21 -13.25 15.06
CA GLY A 17 -11.17 -14.65 15.52
C GLY A 17 -12.33 -14.93 16.47
N ARG A 18 -13.01 -16.08 16.30
CA ARG A 18 -14.15 -16.47 17.16
C ARG A 18 -13.68 -17.35 18.32
N ARG A 19 -14.25 -17.12 19.51
CA ARG A 19 -14.25 -18.13 20.58
C ARG A 19 -15.49 -19.03 20.45
N ALA A 20 -15.35 -20.29 20.83
CA ALA A 20 -16.46 -21.24 20.81
C ALA A 20 -17.60 -20.73 21.72
N GLY A 21 -18.80 -20.59 21.15
CA GLY A 21 -20.01 -20.12 21.86
C GLY A 21 -20.39 -18.65 21.60
N GLU A 22 -19.62 -17.91 20.82
CA GLU A 22 -19.91 -16.49 20.52
C GLU A 22 -20.79 -16.34 19.28
N THR A 23 -21.98 -15.73 19.44
CA THR A 23 -23.00 -15.55 18.38
C THR A 23 -23.09 -14.12 17.85
N LEU A 24 -22.45 -13.14 18.50
CA LEU A 24 -22.44 -11.76 18.00
C LEU A 24 -21.41 -11.65 16.88
N HIS A 25 -21.87 -11.23 15.70
CA HIS A 25 -21.01 -10.81 14.61
C HIS A 25 -21.33 -9.34 14.33
N GLU A 26 -20.42 -8.44 14.68
CA GLU A 26 -20.43 -7.12 14.05
C GLU A 26 -20.02 -7.33 12.58
N PRO A 27 -20.82 -6.84 11.61
CA PRO A 27 -20.48 -6.99 10.21
C PRO A 27 -19.08 -6.43 9.97
N ALA A 28 -18.28 -7.13 9.16
CA ALA A 28 -16.95 -6.65 8.80
C ALA A 28 -17.09 -5.24 8.21
N GLU A 29 -16.67 -4.23 8.96
CA GLU A 29 -16.68 -2.86 8.50
C GLU A 29 -15.65 -2.75 7.38
N ALA A 30 -16.10 -2.43 6.18
CA ALA A 30 -15.21 -2.16 5.06
C ALA A 30 -14.51 -0.83 5.35
N MET A 31 -13.35 -0.92 6.01
CA MET A 31 -12.50 0.24 6.21
C MET A 31 -11.69 0.50 4.94
N ASP A 32 -11.58 1.77 4.58
CA ASP A 32 -10.75 2.20 3.46
C ASP A 32 -9.28 2.02 3.79
N TRP A 33 -8.59 1.19 2.99
CA TRP A 33 -7.15 0.96 3.09
C TRP A 33 -6.46 1.45 1.83
N HIS A 34 -5.31 2.11 1.99
CA HIS A 34 -4.48 2.58 0.90
C HIS A 34 -3.18 1.78 0.88
N ARG A 35 -2.86 1.12 -0.23
CA ARG A 35 -1.60 0.39 -0.42
C ARG A 35 -0.78 1.00 -1.54
N ILE A 36 0.53 0.92 -1.41
CA ILE A 36 1.46 1.37 -2.44
C ILE A 36 1.75 0.18 -3.36
N CYS A 37 1.44 0.33 -4.63
CA CYS A 37 1.65 -0.69 -5.66
C CYS A 37 2.90 -0.33 -6.47
N ASP A 38 3.82 -1.28 -6.62
CA ASP A 38 4.95 -1.15 -7.56
C ASP A 38 4.48 -1.62 -8.95
N THR A 39 4.51 -0.72 -9.91
CA THR A 39 3.97 -0.95 -11.26
C THR A 39 4.84 -1.89 -12.10
N ARG A 40 6.10 -2.12 -11.70
CA ARG A 40 7.06 -2.97 -12.42
C ARG A 40 6.90 -4.45 -12.09
N THR A 41 6.65 -4.74 -10.81
CA THR A 41 6.51 -6.09 -10.28
C THR A 41 5.05 -6.50 -10.10
N GLY A 42 4.12 -5.53 -10.09
CA GLY A 42 2.72 -5.76 -9.74
C GLY A 42 2.52 -6.07 -8.25
N GLY A 43 3.56 -5.90 -7.44
CA GLY A 43 3.55 -6.14 -5.99
C GLY A 43 3.02 -4.96 -5.18
N PHE A 44 2.96 -5.17 -3.87
CA PHE A 44 2.60 -4.15 -2.89
C PHE A 44 3.74 -3.94 -1.90
N ILE A 45 3.92 -2.71 -1.44
CA ILE A 45 4.94 -2.33 -0.47
C ILE A 45 4.29 -2.11 0.90
N GLY A 46 4.81 -2.82 1.91
CA GLY A 46 4.38 -2.73 3.30
C GLY A 46 2.98 -3.29 3.56
N ASP A 47 2.47 -3.04 4.76
CA ASP A 47 1.17 -3.52 5.21
C ASP A 47 -0.01 -2.64 4.76
N GLY A 48 0.26 -1.41 4.29
CA GLY A 48 -0.73 -0.42 3.87
C GLY A 48 -1.05 0.63 4.94
N TYR A 49 -1.84 1.65 4.57
CA TYR A 49 -2.15 2.83 5.37
C TYR A 49 -3.65 3.06 5.53
N ASP A 50 -4.10 3.31 6.77
CA ASP A 50 -5.50 3.67 7.02
C ASP A 50 -5.88 5.03 6.40
N ARG A 51 -4.92 5.96 6.23
CA ARG A 51 -5.14 7.26 5.58
C ARG A 51 -4.47 7.38 4.21
N GLU A 52 -5.22 7.92 3.24
CA GLU A 52 -4.72 8.16 1.87
C GLU A 52 -3.54 9.15 1.86
N GLU A 53 -3.55 10.15 2.73
CA GLU A 53 -2.46 11.14 2.82
C GLU A 53 -1.13 10.53 3.24
N ASP A 54 -1.14 9.59 4.19
CA ASP A 54 0.07 8.91 4.64
C ASP A 54 0.62 8.01 3.53
N ALA A 55 -0.26 7.27 2.82
CA ALA A 55 0.12 6.50 1.64
C ALA A 55 0.71 7.38 0.53
N ARG A 56 0.14 8.57 0.29
CA ARG A 56 0.62 9.51 -0.74
C ARG A 56 1.99 10.07 -0.40
N LYS A 57 2.20 10.51 0.85
CA LYS A 57 3.51 11.01 1.32
C LYS A 57 4.59 9.96 1.10
N GLU A 58 4.29 8.72 1.45
CA GLU A 58 5.22 7.62 1.26
C GLU A 58 5.47 7.31 -0.22
N CYS A 59 4.40 7.23 -1.01
CA CYS A 59 4.48 7.00 -2.45
C CYS A 59 5.36 8.05 -3.13
N HIS A 60 5.21 9.33 -2.78
CA HIS A 60 6.08 10.40 -3.27
C HIS A 60 7.54 10.22 -2.85
N ARG A 61 7.79 9.84 -1.58
CA ARG A 61 9.15 9.57 -1.09
C ARG A 61 9.81 8.42 -1.86
N LEU A 62 9.07 7.34 -2.12
CA LEU A 62 9.56 6.18 -2.87
C LEU A 62 9.84 6.52 -4.34
N ASN A 63 8.95 7.26 -5.00
CA ASN A 63 9.15 7.73 -6.36
C ASN A 63 10.35 8.68 -6.46
N ALA A 64 10.52 9.60 -5.50
CA ALA A 64 11.66 10.51 -5.44
C ALA A 64 12.99 9.78 -5.16
N ALA A 65 12.97 8.71 -4.36
CA ALA A 65 14.14 7.88 -4.11
C ALA A 65 14.51 7.06 -5.35
N SER A 66 13.52 6.49 -6.05
CA SER A 66 13.78 5.63 -7.21
C SER A 66 14.17 6.42 -8.46
N SER A 67 13.69 7.66 -8.62
CA SER A 67 14.11 8.53 -9.73
C SER A 67 15.63 8.81 -9.71
N ARG A 68 16.25 8.81 -8.52
CA ARG A 68 17.71 8.99 -8.35
C ARG A 68 18.53 7.76 -8.71
N VAL A 69 17.98 6.56 -8.55
CA VAL A 69 18.68 5.28 -8.83
C VAL A 69 18.67 4.93 -10.32
N THR A 70 17.72 5.48 -11.07
CA THR A 70 17.62 5.33 -12.54
C THR A 70 18.48 6.31 -13.34
N ALA A 71 19.40 7.05 -12.71
CA ALA A 71 20.50 7.64 -13.47
C ALA A 71 21.43 6.49 -13.86
N PRO A 72 21.62 6.19 -15.16
CA PRO A 72 22.58 5.17 -15.55
C PRO A 72 23.95 5.61 -15.01
N GLU A 73 24.58 4.74 -14.23
CA GLU A 73 26.01 4.88 -13.94
C GLU A 73 26.70 4.88 -15.30
N SER A 74 27.15 6.06 -15.70
CA SER A 74 27.87 6.26 -16.95
C SER A 74 29.21 5.55 -16.82
N SER A 75 29.30 4.39 -17.46
CA SER A 75 30.47 3.72 -18.03
C SER A 75 31.84 4.09 -17.46
N GLY A 76 32.50 3.11 -16.83
CA GLY A 76 33.96 3.02 -16.77
C GLY A 76 34.47 2.04 -17.82
#